data_AF-A0A813VH04-F1
#
_entry.id   AF-A0A813VH04-F1
#
_cell.length_a   1.000
_cell.length_b   1.000
_cell.length_c   1.000
_cell.angle_alpha   90.00
_cell.angle_beta   90.00
_cell.angle_gamma   90.00
#
_symmetry.space_group_name_H-M   'P 1'
#
loop_
_entity.id
_entity.type
_entity.pdbx_description
1 polymer ?
#
loop_
_entity_poly.entity_id
_entity_poly.type
_entity_poly.pdbx_seq_one_letter_code
_entity_poly.pdbx_strand_id
1 'polypeptide(L)'
;AKIHRAKCAARIQAAWRGYIVRQWYKSFRLDMSHIPDDTKLRRKFYQDKLSQITDRIIASCDFDLNDLFNEIDRNVEKARAIRQAFDARIRTIDEDEWRDIKERAKQRNEFECSICKCALQPVIIEPPTKKPVKTTKNKLEKLLPQPVKRIEQKPKQQQQQQQLKRPLILLSCTHVFHATCLQMFEEYCCEPTVNCPVCRTVYQKNTFAF
;
A
#
# COMPACT_ATOMS: atom_id res chain seq x y z
N ALA A 1 -23.60 -62.47 10.84
CA ALA A 1 -23.50 -61.05 11.24
C ALA A 1 -22.95 -60.81 12.67
N LYS A 2 -23.49 -61.45 13.73
CA LYS A 2 -23.07 -61.19 15.13
C LYS A 2 -21.57 -61.43 15.42
N ILE A 3 -20.98 -62.49 14.88
CA ILE A 3 -19.57 -62.85 15.10
C ILE A 3 -18.61 -61.77 14.57
N HIS A 4 -18.90 -61.18 13.40
CA HIS A 4 -18.07 -60.10 12.85
C HIS A 4 -18.15 -58.83 13.69
N ARG A 5 -19.34 -58.49 14.22
CA ARG A 5 -19.50 -57.32 15.12
C ARG A 5 -18.70 -57.48 16.41
N ALA A 6 -18.72 -58.67 17.02
CA ALA A 6 -17.93 -58.95 18.22
C ALA A 6 -16.42 -58.85 17.95
N LYS A 7 -15.95 -59.40 16.81
CA LYS A 7 -14.54 -59.28 16.40
C LYS A 7 -14.12 -57.82 16.15
N CYS A 8 -14.95 -57.03 15.47
CA CYS A 8 -14.68 -55.61 15.26
C CYS A 8 -14.66 -54.83 16.57
N ALA A 9 -15.62 -55.06 17.46
CA ALA A 9 -15.67 -54.43 18.77
C ALA A 9 -14.42 -54.75 19.61
N ALA A 10 -14.00 -56.02 19.65
CA ALA A 10 -12.79 -56.43 20.35
C ALA A 10 -11.53 -55.72 19.81
N ARG A 11 -11.41 -55.56 18.48
CA ARG A 11 -10.28 -54.83 17.87
C ARG A 11 -10.26 -53.36 18.24
N ILE A 12 -11.41 -52.69 18.16
CA ILE A 12 -11.54 -51.28 18.53
C ILE A 12 -11.19 -51.09 20.01
N GLN A 13 -11.75 -51.93 20.88
CA GLN A 13 -11.49 -51.84 22.31
C GLN A 13 -10.03 -52.16 22.65
N ALA A 14 -9.40 -53.13 21.99
CA ALA A 14 -7.98 -53.43 22.18
C ALA A 14 -7.09 -52.25 21.73
N ALA A 15 -7.40 -51.62 20.59
CA ALA A 15 -6.69 -50.44 20.12
C ALA A 15 -6.80 -49.26 21.10
N TRP A 16 -8.01 -49.02 21.62
CA TRP A 16 -8.27 -47.97 22.61
C TRP A 16 -7.56 -48.22 23.94
N ARG A 17 -7.66 -49.45 24.49
CA ARG A 17 -6.94 -49.83 25.71
C ARG A 17 -5.43 -49.67 25.53
N GLY A 18 -4.90 -50.07 24.38
CA GLY A 18 -3.48 -49.85 24.04
C GLY A 18 -3.11 -48.37 23.94
N TYR A 19 -4.00 -47.52 23.41
CA TYR A 19 -3.79 -46.08 23.36
C TYR A 19 -3.70 -45.46 24.77
N ILE A 20 -4.63 -45.81 25.66
CA ILE A 20 -4.63 -45.33 27.06
C ILE A 20 -3.31 -45.67 27.75
N VAL A 21 -2.88 -46.94 27.69
CA VAL A 21 -1.62 -47.37 28.32
C VAL A 21 -0.42 -46.62 27.74
N ARG A 22 -0.39 -46.40 26.42
CA ARG A 22 0.69 -45.61 25.78
C ARG A 22 0.70 -44.15 26.22
N GLN A 23 -0.47 -43.54 26.45
CA GLN A 23 -0.54 -42.16 26.96
C GLN A 23 -0.07 -42.10 28.41
N TRP A 24 -0.52 -43.03 29.26
CA TRP A 24 -0.04 -43.12 30.64
C TRP A 24 1.49 -43.33 30.69
N TYR A 25 2.03 -44.22 29.86
CA TYR A 25 3.48 -44.47 29.79
C TYR A 25 4.28 -43.28 29.21
N LYS A 26 3.68 -42.42 28.38
CA LYS A 26 4.31 -41.16 27.96
C LYS A 26 4.42 -40.19 29.13
N SER A 27 3.34 -39.98 29.88
CA SER A 27 3.34 -39.12 31.07
C SER A 27 4.29 -39.64 32.15
N PHE A 28 4.30 -40.95 32.37
CA PHE A 28 5.23 -41.60 33.31
C PHE A 28 6.70 -41.39 32.93
N ARG A 29 7.04 -41.42 31.62
CA ARG A 29 8.42 -41.14 31.15
C ARG A 29 8.85 -39.67 31.29
N LEU A 30 7.92 -38.75 31.50
CA LEU A 30 8.23 -37.33 31.72
C LEU A 30 8.44 -37.00 33.20
N ASP A 31 8.01 -37.90 34.10
CA ASP A 31 8.23 -37.80 35.53
C ASP A 31 9.73 -37.99 35.86
N MET A 32 10.23 -37.17 36.78
CA MET A 32 11.64 -37.14 37.21
C MET A 32 11.99 -38.28 38.17
N SER A 33 10.98 -39.01 38.67
CA SER A 33 11.17 -40.12 39.62
C SER A 33 11.77 -41.39 38.99
N HIS A 34 11.69 -41.52 37.65
CA HIS A 34 12.13 -42.73 36.96
C HIS A 34 13.02 -42.41 35.75
N ILE A 35 14.33 -42.57 35.93
CA ILE A 35 15.30 -42.52 34.82
C ILE A 35 15.23 -43.85 34.07
N PRO A 36 14.99 -43.87 32.74
CA PRO A 36 14.98 -45.10 31.99
C PRO A 36 16.33 -45.84 32.02
N ASP A 37 16.30 -47.17 32.18
CA ASP A 37 17.49 -48.02 32.16
C ASP A 37 18.05 -48.24 30.75
N ASP A 38 17.18 -48.33 29.74
CA ASP A 38 17.59 -48.47 28.34
C ASP A 38 18.33 -47.21 27.85
N THR A 39 19.55 -47.40 27.38
CA THR A 39 20.45 -46.39 26.81
C THR A 39 19.80 -45.46 25.78
N LYS A 40 18.97 -45.99 24.86
CA LYS A 40 18.31 -45.19 23.82
C LYS A 40 17.23 -44.31 24.41
N LEU A 41 16.47 -44.86 25.36
CA LEU A 41 15.37 -44.18 26.01
C LEU A 41 15.87 -43.11 26.98
N ARG A 42 16.98 -43.39 27.67
CA ARG A 42 17.71 -42.45 28.53
C ARG A 42 18.24 -41.25 27.74
N ARG A 43 18.85 -41.49 26.57
CA ARG A 43 19.31 -40.40 25.69
C ARG A 43 18.18 -39.46 25.28
N LYS A 44 17.03 -40.02 24.89
CA LYS A 44 15.84 -39.23 24.52
C LYS A 44 15.28 -38.46 25.71
N PHE A 45 15.22 -39.07 26.89
CA PHE A 45 14.79 -38.39 28.11
C PHE A 45 15.63 -37.15 28.41
N TYR A 46 16.97 -37.25 28.39
CA TYR A 46 17.83 -36.10 28.63
C TYR A 46 17.72 -35.03 27.53
N GLN A 47 17.57 -35.44 26.26
CA GLN A 47 17.32 -34.50 25.16
C GLN A 47 16.03 -33.69 25.38
N ASP A 48 14.92 -34.35 25.70
CA ASP A 48 13.63 -33.69 25.92
C ASP A 48 13.68 -32.77 27.15
N LYS A 49 14.49 -33.10 28.17
CA LYS A 49 14.72 -32.25 29.35
C LYS A 49 15.57 -31.03 29.03
N LEU A 50 16.66 -31.20 28.29
CA LEU A 50 17.50 -30.10 27.85
C LEU A 50 16.70 -29.11 27.00
N SER A 51 15.88 -29.60 26.06
CA SER A 51 14.97 -28.76 25.29
C SER A 51 14.05 -27.95 26.18
N GLN A 52 13.38 -28.58 27.16
CA GLN A 52 12.50 -27.86 28.09
C GLN A 52 13.22 -26.79 28.92
N ILE A 53 14.47 -27.04 29.31
CA ILE A 53 15.28 -26.05 30.04
C ILE A 53 15.64 -24.89 29.11
N THR A 54 16.11 -25.18 27.89
CA THR A 54 16.41 -24.17 26.88
C THR A 54 15.18 -23.33 26.53
N ASP A 55 14.02 -23.95 26.32
CA ASP A 55 12.77 -23.25 26.05
C ASP A 55 12.37 -22.31 27.21
N ARG A 56 12.57 -22.75 28.46
CA ARG A 56 12.36 -21.89 29.64
C ARG A 56 13.34 -20.73 29.70
N ILE A 57 14.62 -20.96 29.38
CA ILE A 57 15.63 -19.89 29.35
C ILE A 57 15.25 -18.86 28.30
N ILE A 58 14.93 -19.30 27.07
CA ILE A 58 14.49 -18.42 25.98
C ILE A 58 13.23 -17.65 26.40
N ALA A 59 12.24 -18.31 27.00
CA ALA A 59 11.03 -17.67 27.49
C ALA A 59 11.27 -16.71 28.65
N SER A 60 12.34 -16.91 29.43
CA SER A 60 12.74 -16.01 30.52
C SER A 60 13.59 -14.82 30.03
N CYS A 61 14.16 -14.90 28.83
CA CYS A 61 14.80 -13.76 28.20
C CYS A 61 13.71 -12.82 27.70
N ASP A 62 13.41 -11.81 28.51
CA ASP A 62 12.55 -10.69 28.12
C ASP A 62 13.31 -9.78 27.17
N PHE A 63 13.43 -10.21 25.91
CA PHE A 63 13.80 -9.30 24.84
C PHE A 63 12.53 -8.58 24.42
N ASP A 64 12.27 -7.42 25.04
CA ASP A 64 11.28 -6.51 24.48
C ASP A 64 11.82 -5.94 23.16
N LEU A 65 11.61 -6.72 22.09
CA LEU A 65 11.97 -6.32 20.74
C LEU A 65 11.27 -5.01 20.35
N ASN A 66 10.10 -4.74 20.94
CA ASN A 66 9.38 -3.51 20.69
C ASN A 66 10.19 -2.31 21.25
N ASP A 67 10.80 -2.43 22.42
CA ASP A 67 11.67 -1.39 22.97
C ASP A 67 12.92 -1.14 22.11
N LEU A 68 13.55 -2.19 21.60
CA LEU A 68 14.66 -2.07 20.65
C LEU A 68 14.21 -1.40 19.35
N PHE A 69 13.10 -1.84 18.76
CA PHE A 69 12.56 -1.22 17.52
C PHE A 69 12.16 0.24 17.76
N ASN A 70 11.55 0.54 18.90
CA ASN A 70 11.23 1.90 19.30
C ASN A 70 12.49 2.76 19.46
N GLU A 71 13.59 2.19 19.98
CA GLU A 71 14.86 2.89 20.06
C GLU A 71 15.46 3.17 18.68
N ILE A 72 15.45 2.19 17.79
CA ILE A 72 15.91 2.34 16.40
C ILE A 72 15.10 3.44 15.70
N ASP A 73 13.77 3.38 15.78
CA ASP A 73 12.89 4.37 15.14
C ASP A 73 13.13 5.78 15.68
N ARG A 74 13.26 5.94 17.01
CA ARG A 74 13.62 7.23 17.63
C ARG A 74 14.96 7.76 17.13
N ASN A 75 15.96 6.89 17.00
CA ASN A 75 17.30 7.28 16.55
C ASN A 75 17.32 7.65 15.07
N VAL A 76 16.62 6.89 14.24
CA VAL A 76 16.45 7.20 12.81
C VAL A 76 15.70 8.52 12.64
N GLU A 77 14.65 8.76 13.43
CA GLU A 77 13.89 10.01 13.36
C GLU A 77 14.73 11.22 13.77
N LYS A 78 15.50 11.11 14.87
CA LYS A 78 16.47 12.16 15.25
C LYS A 78 17.49 12.44 14.14
N ALA A 79 18.04 11.39 13.52
CA ALA A 79 19.01 11.55 12.44
C ALA A 79 18.38 12.23 11.20
N ARG A 80 17.14 11.88 10.86
CA ARG A 80 16.37 12.55 9.80
C ARG A 80 16.11 14.00 10.15
N ALA A 81 15.68 14.31 11.37
CA ALA A 81 15.40 15.68 11.81
C ALA A 81 16.65 16.58 11.73
N ILE A 82 17.83 16.08 12.15
CA ILE A 82 19.10 16.84 12.04
C ILE A 82 19.43 17.13 10.58
N ARG A 83 19.35 16.11 9.71
CA ARG A 83 19.63 16.27 8.27
C ARG A 83 18.64 17.23 7.61
N GLN A 84 17.36 17.10 7.94
CA GLN A 84 16.29 17.94 7.41
C GLN A 84 16.41 19.39 7.89
N ALA A 85 16.74 19.62 9.17
CA ALA A 85 16.97 20.95 9.71
C ALA A 85 18.18 21.63 9.04
N PHE A 86 19.23 20.86 8.74
CA PHE A 86 20.36 21.34 7.95
C PHE A 86 19.94 21.71 6.52
N ASP A 87 19.25 20.80 5.82
CA ASP A 87 18.79 21.02 4.44
C ASP A 87 17.84 22.24 4.35
N ALA A 88 16.92 22.39 5.29
CA ALA A 88 15.97 23.51 5.34
C ALA A 88 16.66 24.85 5.66
N ARG A 89 17.70 24.85 6.51
CA ARG A 89 18.36 26.07 6.96
C ARG A 89 19.44 26.58 5.99
N ILE A 90 20.07 25.70 5.21
CA ILE A 90 21.29 26.04 4.46
C ILE A 90 21.12 25.90 2.94
N ARG A 91 20.19 25.11 2.42
CA ARG A 91 20.09 24.85 0.99
C ARG A 91 19.03 25.71 0.31
N THR A 92 19.36 26.91 -0.13
CA THR A 92 18.53 27.65 -1.10
C THR A 92 18.66 26.99 -2.48
N ILE A 93 17.54 26.63 -3.10
CA ILE A 93 17.54 26.05 -4.45
C ILE A 93 17.64 27.20 -5.46
N ASP A 94 18.67 27.17 -6.30
CA ASP A 94 18.89 28.17 -7.36
C ASP A 94 17.92 27.96 -8.55
N GLU A 95 17.79 28.97 -9.41
CA GLU A 95 16.91 28.93 -10.58
C GLU A 95 17.31 27.86 -11.60
N ASP A 96 18.60 27.60 -11.77
CA ASP A 96 19.08 26.49 -12.61
C ASP A 96 18.65 25.13 -12.03
N GLU A 97 18.78 24.95 -10.72
CA GLU A 97 18.34 23.72 -10.07
C GLU A 97 16.81 23.54 -10.14
N TRP A 98 16.04 24.62 -9.96
CA TRP A 98 14.58 24.59 -10.16
C TRP A 98 14.20 24.22 -11.58
N ARG A 99 14.99 24.59 -12.59
CA ARG A 99 14.78 24.19 -13.99
C ARG A 99 14.90 22.68 -14.14
N ASP A 100 15.92 22.07 -13.55
CA ASP A 100 16.14 20.62 -13.58
C ASP A 100 15.05 19.87 -12.81
N ILE A 101 14.59 20.40 -11.67
CA ILE A 101 13.47 19.82 -10.90
C ILE A 101 12.18 19.88 -11.73
N LYS A 102 11.91 21.00 -12.43
CA LYS A 102 10.75 21.14 -13.32
C LYS A 102 10.82 20.17 -14.49
N GLU A 103 11.98 19.99 -15.10
CA GLU A 103 12.17 19.05 -16.20
C GLU A 103 11.95 17.61 -15.75
N ARG A 104 12.51 17.21 -14.60
CA ARG A 104 12.28 15.89 -14.00
C ARG A 104 10.81 15.64 -13.69
N ALA A 105 10.10 16.64 -13.17
CA ALA A 105 8.67 16.52 -12.91
C ALA A 105 7.86 16.28 -14.20
N LYS A 106 8.22 16.94 -15.30
CA LYS A 106 7.61 16.69 -16.61
C LYS A 106 7.89 15.28 -17.13
N GLN A 107 9.12 14.78 -16.95
CA GLN A 107 9.51 13.42 -17.36
C GLN A 107 8.77 12.32 -16.58
N ARG A 108 8.48 12.54 -15.29
CA ARG A 108 7.69 11.61 -14.47
C ARG A 108 6.24 11.49 -14.94
N ASN A 109 5.74 12.52 -15.60
CA ASN A 109 4.43 12.51 -16.24
C ASN A 109 3.29 12.15 -15.27
N GLU A 110 3.38 12.64 -14.04
CA GLU A 110 2.35 12.45 -13.01
C GLU A 110 1.14 13.33 -13.34
N PHE A 111 0.01 12.71 -13.67
CA PHE A 111 -1.20 13.42 -14.10
C PHE A 111 -2.24 13.60 -13.00
N GLU A 112 -2.03 13.06 -11.81
CA GLU A 112 -3.02 13.07 -10.73
C GLU A 112 -2.43 13.63 -9.44
N CYS A 113 -3.22 14.45 -8.75
CA CYS A 113 -2.85 14.99 -7.46
C CYS A 113 -3.00 13.89 -6.42
N SER A 114 -1.90 13.49 -5.78
CA SER A 114 -1.96 12.40 -4.78
C SER A 114 -2.82 12.71 -3.55
N ILE A 115 -3.13 13.99 -3.29
CA ILE A 115 -3.99 14.43 -2.18
C ILE A 115 -5.47 14.25 -2.53
N CYS A 116 -5.94 14.84 -3.63
CA CYS A 116 -7.38 14.84 -3.99
C CYS A 116 -7.76 13.84 -5.09
N LYS A 117 -6.79 13.11 -5.65
CA LYS A 117 -6.92 12.15 -6.75
C LYS A 117 -7.53 12.74 -8.05
N CYS A 118 -7.56 14.06 -8.18
CA CYS A 118 -8.01 14.74 -9.39
C CYS A 118 -6.83 15.00 -10.33
N ALA A 119 -7.12 15.17 -11.63
CA ALA A 119 -6.08 15.47 -12.61
C ALA A 119 -5.33 16.79 -12.29
N LEU A 120 -4.00 16.75 -12.42
CA LEU A 120 -3.11 17.90 -12.35
C LEU A 120 -3.12 18.68 -13.66
N GLN A 121 -3.36 18.02 -14.78
CA GLN A 121 -3.66 18.70 -16.03
C GLN A 121 -5.09 19.23 -16.01
N PRO A 122 -5.35 20.40 -16.62
CA PRO A 122 -6.72 20.81 -16.91
C PRO A 122 -7.32 19.78 -17.87
N VAL A 123 -8.27 18.99 -17.38
CA VAL A 123 -9.03 18.05 -18.20
C VAL A 123 -9.81 18.88 -19.22
N ILE A 124 -9.33 18.93 -20.46
CA ILE A 124 -10.12 19.40 -21.59
C ILE A 124 -11.13 18.29 -21.88
N ILE A 125 -12.34 18.40 -21.35
CA ILE A 125 -13.45 17.58 -21.84
C ILE A 125 -13.86 18.19 -23.18
N GLU A 126 -13.21 17.77 -24.27
CA GLU A 126 -13.79 17.98 -25.59
C GLU A 126 -15.04 17.09 -25.68
N PRO A 127 -16.22 17.62 -26.05
CA PRO A 127 -17.36 16.77 -26.35
C PRO A 127 -16.99 15.82 -27.50
N PRO A 128 -17.58 14.61 -27.60
CA PRO A 128 -17.24 13.67 -28.65
C PRO A 128 -17.55 14.31 -30.01
N THR A 129 -16.51 14.80 -30.68
CA THR A 129 -16.60 15.29 -32.04
C THR A 129 -16.86 14.06 -32.91
N LYS A 130 -18.12 13.86 -33.30
CA LYS A 130 -18.46 12.93 -34.37
C LYS A 130 -17.71 13.40 -35.62
N LYS A 131 -16.62 12.72 -35.98
CA LYS A 131 -15.95 12.92 -37.26
C LYS A 131 -16.94 12.55 -38.38
N PRO A 132 -17.04 13.33 -39.47
CA PRO A 132 -17.85 12.93 -40.60
C PRO A 132 -17.14 11.76 -41.29
N VAL A 133 -17.78 10.58 -41.24
CA VAL A 133 -17.43 9.47 -42.13
C VAL A 133 -17.69 9.96 -43.55
N LYS A 134 -16.64 10.07 -44.36
CA LYS A 134 -16.76 10.29 -45.79
C LYS A 134 -17.24 8.99 -46.43
N THR A 135 -18.55 8.82 -46.56
CA THR A 135 -19.10 7.76 -47.41
C THR A 135 -19.01 8.22 -48.86
N THR A 136 -18.22 7.52 -49.64
CA THR A 136 -18.15 7.59 -51.09
C THR A 136 -19.56 7.43 -51.68
N LYS A 137 -19.93 8.33 -52.59
CA LYS A 137 -21.18 8.26 -53.35
C LYS A 137 -21.17 6.98 -54.19
N ASN A 138 -22.08 6.06 -53.92
CA ASN A 138 -22.44 5.01 -54.86
C ASN A 138 -23.85 5.24 -55.41
N LYS A 139 -23.92 5.05 -56.72
CA LYS A 139 -25.00 5.32 -57.66
C LYS A 139 -26.12 4.29 -57.50
N LEU A 140 -27.14 4.58 -56.69
CA LEU A 140 -28.49 4.00 -56.86
C LEU A 140 -29.54 4.84 -56.11
N GLU A 141 -29.84 6.01 -56.66
CA GLU A 141 -31.06 6.74 -56.32
C GLU A 141 -32.19 6.18 -57.20
N LYS A 142 -33.12 5.44 -56.61
CA LYS A 142 -34.48 5.23 -57.14
C LYS A 142 -35.31 4.51 -56.09
N LEU A 143 -36.19 5.27 -55.43
CA LEU A 143 -37.63 5.01 -55.26
C LEU A 143 -38.20 5.97 -54.19
N LEU A 144 -38.57 7.19 -54.64
CA LEU A 144 -39.65 8.10 -54.15
C LEU A 144 -39.57 8.73 -52.73
N PRO A 145 -40.29 9.86 -52.46
CA PRO A 145 -40.45 11.13 -53.18
C PRO A 145 -40.02 12.38 -52.34
N GLN A 146 -40.12 13.58 -52.92
CA GLN A 146 -39.41 14.84 -52.56
C GLN A 146 -39.98 15.71 -51.38
N PRO A 147 -39.55 16.99 -51.17
CA PRO A 147 -38.92 17.46 -49.93
C PRO A 147 -39.83 18.36 -49.06
N VAL A 148 -39.82 18.18 -47.74
CA VAL A 148 -40.53 19.10 -46.84
C VAL A 148 -39.62 20.28 -46.46
N LYS A 149 -40.10 21.50 -46.73
CA LYS A 149 -39.41 22.78 -46.52
C LYS A 149 -39.25 23.10 -45.02
N ARG A 150 -38.00 23.41 -44.66
CA ARG A 150 -37.47 24.33 -43.63
C ARG A 150 -38.46 24.89 -42.59
N ILE A 151 -38.25 24.55 -41.32
CA ILE A 151 -38.60 25.41 -40.18
C ILE A 151 -37.29 26.04 -39.67
N GLU A 152 -37.12 27.33 -39.94
CA GLU A 152 -36.09 28.16 -39.32
C GLU A 152 -36.43 28.35 -37.83
N GLN A 153 -35.53 27.91 -36.94
CA GLN A 153 -35.52 28.37 -35.56
C GLN A 153 -34.11 28.80 -35.15
N LYS A 154 -34.10 30.01 -34.57
CA LYS A 154 -33.04 30.99 -34.32
C LYS A 154 -31.85 30.49 -33.50
N PRO A 155 -30.69 31.19 -33.59
CA PRO A 155 -29.45 30.79 -32.91
C PRO A 155 -29.61 30.83 -31.39
N LYS A 156 -29.36 29.70 -30.72
CA LYS A 156 -29.16 29.67 -29.26
C LYS A 156 -27.77 30.20 -28.93
N GLN A 157 -27.77 31.19 -28.06
CA GLN A 157 -26.65 32.02 -27.65
C GLN A 157 -25.49 31.17 -27.09
N GLN A 158 -24.27 31.52 -27.49
CA GLN A 158 -23.02 30.96 -26.98
C GLN A 158 -22.84 31.37 -25.52
N GLN A 159 -22.84 30.40 -24.59
CA GLN A 159 -22.32 30.60 -23.25
C GLN A 159 -20.83 30.19 -23.24
N GLN A 160 -19.94 31.18 -23.17
CA GLN A 160 -18.52 30.99 -22.90
C GLN A 160 -18.35 30.38 -21.50
N GLN A 161 -18.02 29.10 -21.41
CA GLN A 161 -17.53 28.50 -20.17
C GLN A 161 -16.05 28.87 -19.99
N GLN A 162 -15.77 29.84 -19.12
CA GLN A 162 -14.41 30.19 -18.72
C GLN A 162 -13.80 29.02 -17.94
N GLN A 163 -12.78 28.38 -18.53
CA GLN A 163 -12.05 27.24 -17.97
C GLN A 163 -11.23 27.69 -16.75
N LEU A 164 -11.58 27.21 -15.55
CA LEU A 164 -10.83 27.51 -14.32
C LEU A 164 -9.54 26.67 -14.26
N LYS A 165 -8.41 27.28 -14.62
CA LYS A 165 -7.08 26.68 -14.42
C LYS A 165 -6.78 26.64 -12.91
N ARG A 166 -6.70 25.43 -12.32
CA ARG A 166 -6.26 25.28 -10.93
C ARG A 166 -4.74 25.46 -10.86
N PRO A 167 -4.20 26.37 -10.03
CA PRO A 167 -2.76 26.57 -9.89
C PRO A 167 -2.09 25.30 -9.35
N LEU A 168 -0.91 24.98 -9.88
CA LEU A 168 -0.11 23.84 -9.46
C LEU A 168 1.15 24.29 -8.74
N ILE A 169 1.59 23.46 -7.81
CA ILE A 169 2.82 23.64 -7.05
C ILE A 169 3.69 22.40 -7.23
N LEU A 170 4.97 22.65 -7.53
CA LEU A 170 6.03 21.66 -7.58
C LEU A 170 6.87 21.77 -6.32
N LEU A 171 7.13 20.63 -5.71
CA LEU A 171 8.01 20.50 -4.55
C LEU A 171 9.45 20.23 -4.99
N SER A 172 10.43 20.60 -4.16
CA SER A 172 11.85 20.30 -4.39
C SER A 172 12.15 18.80 -4.51
N CYS A 173 11.29 17.95 -3.94
CA CYS A 173 11.32 16.50 -4.10
C CYS A 173 10.66 16.00 -5.41
N THR A 174 10.41 16.88 -6.38
CA THR A 174 9.84 16.62 -7.72
C THR A 174 8.38 16.15 -7.78
N HIS A 175 7.63 16.20 -6.67
CA HIS A 175 6.18 15.90 -6.66
C HIS A 175 5.34 17.14 -6.94
N VAL A 176 4.20 16.95 -7.61
CA VAL A 176 3.30 18.03 -8.04
C VAL A 176 1.91 17.90 -7.42
N PHE A 177 1.34 19.01 -6.96
CA PHE A 177 0.02 19.07 -6.33
C PHE A 177 -0.76 20.30 -6.80
N HIS A 178 -2.10 20.29 -6.66
CA HIS A 178 -2.87 21.55 -6.71
C HIS A 178 -2.45 22.43 -5.53
N ALA A 179 -2.31 23.74 -5.76
CA ALA A 179 -1.89 24.68 -4.72
C ALA A 179 -2.83 24.63 -3.50
N THR A 180 -4.13 24.54 -3.74
CA THR A 180 -5.14 24.42 -2.68
C THR A 180 -5.02 23.12 -1.91
N CYS A 181 -4.78 21.99 -2.59
CA CYS A 181 -4.62 20.70 -1.91
C CYS A 181 -3.39 20.67 -1.01
N LEU A 182 -2.26 21.22 -1.49
CA LEU A 182 -1.04 21.30 -0.69
C LEU A 182 -1.22 22.25 0.49
N GLN A 183 -1.87 23.40 0.29
CA GLN A 183 -2.15 24.35 1.36
C GLN A 183 -3.01 23.73 2.47
N MET A 184 -4.10 23.05 2.11
CA MET A 184 -4.96 22.38 3.12
C MET A 184 -4.21 21.27 3.87
N PHE A 185 -3.29 20.58 3.20
CA PHE A 185 -2.43 19.60 3.84
C PHE A 185 -1.47 20.26 4.84
N GLU A 186 -0.81 21.35 4.44
CA GLU A 186 0.06 22.16 5.31
C GLU A 186 -0.69 22.67 6.54
N GLU A 187 -1.92 23.17 6.39
CA GLU A 187 -2.76 23.66 7.49
C GLU A 187 -3.23 22.56 8.46
N TYR A 188 -3.42 21.34 7.96
CA TYR A 188 -3.79 20.18 8.78
C TYR A 188 -2.60 19.59 9.54
N CYS A 189 -1.39 19.66 8.98
CA CYS A 189 -0.18 19.18 9.62
C CYS A 189 0.20 20.08 10.80
N CYS A 190 -0.05 19.62 12.04
CA CYS A 190 0.39 20.31 13.26
C CYS A 190 1.90 20.19 13.54
N GLU A 191 2.69 19.66 12.60
CA GLU A 191 4.14 19.52 12.75
C GLU A 191 4.87 20.83 12.40
N PRO A 192 5.97 21.16 13.10
CA PRO A 192 6.73 22.39 12.87
C PRO A 192 7.43 22.42 11.50
N THR A 193 7.61 21.26 10.87
CA THR A 193 8.19 21.11 9.53
C THR A 193 7.20 20.35 8.65
N VAL A 194 6.86 20.89 7.47
CA VAL A 194 5.94 20.21 6.56
C VAL A 194 6.72 19.29 5.62
N ASN A 195 6.30 18.03 5.60
CA ASN A 195 6.92 16.97 4.80
C ASN A 195 6.03 16.62 3.61
N CYS A 196 6.64 16.23 2.49
CA CYS A 196 5.89 15.88 1.28
C CYS A 196 4.94 14.69 1.55
N PRO A 197 3.65 14.76 1.16
CA PRO A 197 2.70 13.67 1.36
C PRO A 197 3.09 12.33 0.73
N VAL A 198 3.96 12.35 -0.29
CA VAL A 198 4.37 11.17 -1.05
C VAL A 198 5.68 10.59 -0.51
N CYS A 199 6.74 11.39 -0.43
CA CYS A 199 8.08 10.90 -0.09
C CYS A 199 8.56 11.27 1.32
N ARG A 200 7.75 12.00 2.10
CA ARG A 200 8.03 12.43 3.48
C ARG A 200 9.31 13.27 3.65
N THR A 201 9.85 13.82 2.57
CA THR A 201 10.99 14.74 2.61
C THR A 201 10.49 16.16 2.85
N VAL A 202 11.21 16.95 3.66
CA VAL A 202 11.01 18.40 3.76
C VAL A 202 11.23 19.02 2.38
N TYR A 203 10.41 20.01 2.04
CA TYR A 203 10.41 20.56 0.70
C TYR A 203 10.45 22.09 0.68
N GLN A 204 10.98 22.63 -0.41
CA GLN A 204 10.65 23.98 -0.87
C GLN A 204 9.60 23.85 -1.97
N LYS A 205 8.79 24.90 -2.17
CA LYS A 205 7.72 24.91 -3.16
C LYS A 205 7.93 26.01 -4.20
N ASN A 206 7.65 25.68 -5.45
CA ASN A 206 7.67 26.62 -6.56
C ASN A 206 6.40 26.45 -7.40
N THR A 207 5.97 27.52 -8.07
CA THR A 207 4.86 27.46 -9.03
C THR A 207 5.20 26.53 -10.19
N PHE A 208 4.20 25.80 -10.67
CA PHE A 208 4.38 24.84 -11.75
C PHE A 208 3.29 24.96 -12.82
N ALA A 209 3.71 24.71 -14.06
CA ALA A 209 2.84 24.55 -15.21
C ALA A 209 3.46 23.47 -16.11
N PHE A 210 2.60 22.59 -16.63
CA PHE A 210 3.00 21.55 -17.58
C PHE A 210 3.50 22.17 -18.90
#